data_AF-A0A1B6JTT9-F1
#
_entry.id   AF-A0A1B6JTT9-F1
#
_cell.length_a   1.000
_cell.length_b   1.000
_cell.length_c   1.000
_cell.angle_alpha   90.00
_cell.angle_beta   90.00
_cell.angle_gamma   90.00
#
_symmetry.space_group_name_H-M   'P 1'
#
loop_
_entity.id
_entity.type
_entity.pdbx_description
1 polymer ?
#
loop_
_entity_poly.entity_id
_entity_poly.type
_entity_poly.pdbx_seq_one_letter_code
_entity_poly.pdbx_strand_id
1 'polypeptide(L)'
;FLAGLFPPRNLHLYNTYFPWNPVPIYPTYKDHYNIAYMTGSQKCLKYHAATIKAVGRFRDEYKENITEFLEFVGPYTGIDLAESFNSTESIWMAIYTMWESVYTVIEEELPLPSWTDKIYPQPLTFLA
;
A
#
# COMPACT_ATOMS: atom_id res chain seq x y z
N PHE A 1 -8.71 18.30 -0.51
CA PHE A 1 -10.03 18.13 0.11
C PHE A 1 -10.60 19.43 0.72
N LEU A 2 -10.08 19.94 1.84
CA LEU A 2 -10.71 21.07 2.56
C LEU A 2 -10.83 22.38 1.76
N ALA A 3 -9.89 22.66 0.85
CA ALA A 3 -9.95 23.83 -0.03
C ALA A 3 -11.20 23.84 -0.95
N GLY A 4 -11.68 22.65 -1.35
CA GLY A 4 -12.92 22.51 -2.14
C GLY A 4 -14.18 22.48 -1.29
N LEU A 5 -14.08 22.04 -0.03
CA LEU A 5 -15.20 22.01 0.92
C LEU A 5 -15.49 23.39 1.52
N PHE A 6 -14.44 24.19 1.74
CA PHE A 6 -14.51 25.54 2.31
C PHE A 6 -13.88 26.59 1.36
N PRO A 7 -14.39 26.72 0.12
CA PRO A 7 -13.93 27.77 -0.77
C PRO A 7 -14.31 29.13 -0.18
N PRO A 8 -13.42 30.14 -0.20
CA PRO A 8 -13.77 31.46 0.30
C PRO A 8 -14.91 32.06 -0.53
N ARG A 9 -15.88 32.67 0.15
CA ARG A 9 -17.00 33.38 -0.46
C ARG A 9 -17.23 34.70 0.26
N ASN A 10 -17.54 35.75 -0.49
CA ASN A 10 -17.96 37.04 0.02
C ASN A 10 -17.03 37.56 1.15
N LEU A 11 -17.58 37.72 2.36
CA LEU A 11 -16.90 38.23 3.55
C LEU A 11 -15.74 37.35 4.07
N HIS A 12 -15.65 36.10 3.59
CA HIS A 12 -14.57 35.18 3.93
C HIS A 12 -13.41 35.20 2.91
N LEU A 13 -13.43 36.10 1.91
CA LEU A 13 -12.28 36.35 1.05
C LEU A 13 -11.32 37.31 1.75
N TYR A 14 -10.33 36.76 2.46
CA TYR A 14 -9.20 37.56 2.98
C TYR A 14 -8.29 38.05 1.84
N ASN A 15 -8.11 37.24 0.78
CA ASN A 15 -7.24 37.54 -0.35
C ASN A 15 -7.96 37.23 -1.67
N THR A 16 -8.04 38.22 -2.57
CA THR A 16 -8.70 38.11 -3.88
C THR A 16 -7.82 37.49 -4.97
N TYR A 17 -6.50 37.54 -4.82
CA TYR A 17 -5.54 36.90 -5.73
C TYR A 17 -5.38 35.40 -5.43
N PHE A 18 -5.49 35.02 -4.15
CA PHE A 18 -5.41 33.63 -3.71
C PHE A 18 -6.68 33.27 -2.92
N PRO A 19 -7.74 32.80 -3.60
CA PRO A 19 -9.02 32.48 -2.99
C PRO A 19 -8.93 31.13 -2.25
N TRP A 20 -8.22 31.14 -1.12
CA TRP A 20 -8.11 30.04 -0.19
C TRP A 20 -8.22 30.55 1.25
N ASN A 21 -8.85 29.74 2.11
CA ASN A 21 -8.95 30.01 3.54
C ASN A 21 -8.16 29.02 4.37
N PRO A 22 -7.44 29.47 5.41
CA PRO A 22 -6.84 28.57 6.38
C PRO A 22 -7.95 27.87 7.17
N VAL A 23 -8.04 26.55 7.00
CA VAL A 23 -8.88 25.69 7.84
C VAL A 23 -7.96 24.98 8.81
N PRO A 24 -8.09 25.19 10.14
CA PRO A 24 -7.22 24.55 11.11
C PRO A 24 -7.45 23.03 11.09
N ILE A 25 -6.37 22.28 10.94
CA ILE A 25 -6.36 20.82 11.08
C ILE A 25 -5.67 20.52 12.41
N TYR A 26 -6.40 19.90 13.33
CA TYR A 26 -5.85 19.42 14.59
C TYR A 26 -5.57 17.92 14.44
N PRO A 27 -4.35 17.52 14.04
CA PRO A 27 -4.04 16.10 13.95
C PRO A 27 -4.16 15.48 15.34
N THR A 28 -4.91 14.40 15.45
CA THR A 28 -4.90 13.57 16.65
C THR A 28 -4.13 12.30 16.31
N TYR A 29 -3.13 11.98 17.12
CA TYR A 29 -2.45 10.68 17.03
C TYR A 29 -3.30 9.52 17.58
N LYS A 30 -4.53 9.81 18.02
CA LYS A 30 -5.50 8.86 18.55
C LYS A 30 -6.54 8.44 17.52
N ASP A 31 -6.76 9.25 16.47
CA ASP A 31 -7.52 8.79 15.32
C ASP A 31 -6.73 7.63 14.76
N HIS A 32 -7.37 6.48 14.67
CA HIS A 32 -6.78 5.21 14.28
C HIS A 32 -6.44 5.22 12.77
N TYR A 33 -5.64 6.19 12.32
CA TYR A 33 -5.22 6.40 10.93
C TYR A 33 -4.18 5.38 10.48
N ASN A 34 -3.62 4.61 11.42
CA ASN A 34 -2.75 3.50 11.04
C ASN A 34 -3.62 2.55 10.22
N ILE A 35 -3.42 2.53 8.90
CA ILE A 35 -3.60 1.32 8.11
C ILE A 35 -3.02 0.21 8.98
N ALA A 36 -3.81 -0.83 9.22
CA ALA A 36 -3.42 -1.92 10.11
C ALA A 36 -2.35 -2.78 9.45
N TYR A 37 -1.22 -2.15 9.12
CA TYR A 37 0.00 -2.76 8.63
C TYR A 37 0.31 -3.94 9.52
N MET A 38 0.75 -5.03 8.90
CA MET A 38 1.08 -6.23 9.65
C MET A 38 2.14 -5.94 10.73
N THR A 39 3.05 -5.01 10.49
CA THR A 39 4.02 -4.50 11.48
C THR A 39 3.37 -3.79 12.67
N GLY A 40 2.25 -3.08 12.45
CA GLY A 40 1.46 -2.43 13.50
C GLY A 40 0.56 -3.39 14.29
N SER A 41 0.35 -4.61 13.78
CA SER A 41 -0.54 -5.59 14.41
C SER A 41 -0.06 -6.02 15.79
N GLN A 42 1.25 -5.99 16.06
CA GLN A 42 1.88 -6.34 17.34
C GLN A 42 1.32 -5.56 18.53
N LYS A 43 0.78 -4.35 18.31
CA LYS A 43 0.16 -3.53 19.36
C LYS A 43 -1.11 -4.16 19.93
N CYS A 44 -1.76 -5.06 19.20
CA CYS A 44 -2.95 -5.79 19.63
C CYS A 44 -2.74 -7.30 19.43
N LEU A 45 -2.39 -8.01 20.50
CA LEU A 45 -2.02 -9.43 20.45
C LEU A 45 -3.06 -10.33 19.78
N LYS A 46 -4.35 -10.08 20.02
CA LYS A 46 -5.44 -10.85 19.39
C LYS A 46 -5.51 -10.61 17.89
N TYR A 47 -5.35 -9.36 17.46
CA TYR A 47 -5.31 -9.02 16.04
C TYR A 47 -4.06 -9.59 15.38
N HIS A 48 -2.89 -9.41 15.99
CA HIS A 48 -1.62 -9.99 15.51
C HIS A 48 -1.71 -11.50 15.26
N ALA A 49 -2.22 -12.26 16.24
CA ALA A 49 -2.38 -13.70 16.10
C ALA A 49 -3.36 -14.08 14.99
N ALA A 50 -4.46 -13.34 14.83
CA ALA A 50 -5.41 -13.56 13.75
C ALA A 50 -4.81 -13.27 12.37
N THR A 51 -4.04 -12.18 12.25
CA THR A 51 -3.36 -11.79 11.01
C THR A 51 -2.28 -12.79 10.60
N ILE A 52 -1.38 -13.17 11.53
CA ILE A 52 -0.36 -14.20 11.26
C ILE A 52 -1.02 -15.51 10.81
N LYS A 53 -2.10 -15.93 11.47
CA LYS A 53 -2.81 -17.15 11.10
C LYS A 53 -3.44 -17.07 9.70
N ALA A 54 -4.10 -15.96 9.38
CA ALA A 54 -4.75 -15.78 8.09
C ALA A 54 -3.74 -15.71 6.94
N VAL A 55 -2.69 -14.90 7.08
CA VAL A 55 -1.67 -14.74 6.04
C VAL A 55 -0.75 -15.96 5.96
N GLY A 56 -0.46 -16.61 7.09
CA GLY A 56 0.26 -17.89 7.11
C GLY A 56 -0.49 -18.97 6.32
N ARG A 57 -1.81 -19.08 6.49
CA ARG A 57 -2.63 -20.01 5.68
C ARG A 57 -2.57 -19.70 4.19
N PHE A 58 -2.69 -18.43 3.81
CA PHE A 58 -2.59 -18.00 2.41
C PHE A 58 -1.21 -18.32 1.84
N ARG A 59 -0.15 -18.00 2.58
CA ARG A 59 1.23 -18.34 2.20
C ARG A 59 1.38 -19.84 1.95
N ASP A 60 0.87 -20.68 2.84
CA ASP A 60 1.02 -22.13 2.72
C ASP A 60 0.23 -22.69 1.52
N GLU A 61 -0.95 -22.14 1.24
CA GLU A 61 -1.81 -22.54 0.12
C GLU A 61 -1.22 -22.12 -1.24
N TYR A 62 -0.64 -20.93 -1.33
CA TYR A 62 -0.14 -20.33 -2.58
C TYR A 62 1.38 -20.22 -2.63
N LYS A 63 2.09 -21.06 -1.86
CA LYS A 63 3.55 -20.99 -1.71
C LYS A 63 4.27 -21.01 -3.05
N GLU A 64 3.89 -21.94 -3.93
CA GLU A 64 4.51 -22.08 -5.25
C GLU A 64 4.28 -20.85 -6.12
N ASN A 65 3.05 -20.32 -6.15
CA ASN A 65 2.72 -19.10 -6.90
C ASN A 65 3.50 -17.88 -6.38
N ILE A 66 3.65 -17.75 -5.06
CA ILE A 66 4.41 -16.67 -4.44
C ILE A 66 5.90 -16.81 -4.77
N THR A 67 6.46 -18.02 -4.68
CA THR A 67 7.86 -18.26 -5.03
C THR A 67 8.13 -17.94 -6.50
N GLU A 68 7.32 -18.47 -7.41
CA GLU A 68 7.45 -18.20 -8.86
C GLU A 68 7.34 -16.70 -9.17
N PHE A 69 6.37 -16.03 -8.55
CA PHE A 69 6.20 -14.58 -8.69
C PHE A 69 7.44 -13.80 -8.22
N LEU A 70 7.94 -14.08 -7.01
CA LEU A 70 9.09 -13.39 -6.45
C LEU A 70 10.38 -13.67 -7.22
N GLU A 71 10.58 -14.90 -7.69
CA GLU A 71 11.69 -15.27 -8.57
C GLU A 71 11.65 -14.52 -9.90
N PHE A 72 10.45 -14.35 -10.47
CA PHE A 72 10.28 -13.61 -11.72
C PHE A 72 10.58 -12.11 -11.55
N VAL A 73 10.11 -11.48 -10.47
CA VAL A 73 10.25 -10.02 -10.30
C VAL A 73 11.60 -9.60 -9.71
N GLY A 74 12.31 -10.50 -9.03
CA GLY A 74 13.58 -10.23 -8.36
C GLY A 74 14.61 -9.50 -9.24
N PRO A 75 14.88 -9.95 -10.48
CA PRO A 75 15.84 -9.29 -11.38
C PRO A 75 15.50 -7.85 -11.77
N TYR A 76 14.21 -7.47 -11.73
CA TYR A 76 13.73 -6.16 -12.15
C TYR A 76 13.60 -5.16 -10.99
N THR A 77 13.47 -5.67 -9.77
CA THR A 77 13.03 -4.90 -8.59
C THR A 77 14.09 -4.83 -7.50
N GLY A 78 15.03 -5.79 -7.50
CA GLY A 78 15.99 -5.93 -6.41
C GLY A 78 15.38 -6.48 -5.12
N ILE A 79 14.12 -6.94 -5.14
CA ILE A 79 13.51 -7.64 -4.01
C ILE A 79 14.22 -8.99 -3.86
N ASP A 80 14.86 -9.19 -2.71
CA ASP A 80 15.57 -10.43 -2.39
C ASP A 80 14.58 -11.53 -1.97
N LEU A 81 14.67 -12.68 -2.63
CA LEU A 81 13.81 -13.84 -2.38
C LEU A 81 14.03 -14.39 -0.96
N ALA A 82 15.27 -14.53 -0.52
CA ALA A 82 15.60 -15.06 0.80
C ALA A 82 15.11 -14.12 1.90
N GLU A 83 15.27 -12.81 1.73
CA GLU A 83 14.75 -11.83 2.67
C GLU A 83 13.21 -11.82 2.71
N SER A 84 12.57 -11.98 1.55
CA SER A 84 11.11 -12.03 1.44
C SER A 84 10.51 -13.24 2.18
N PHE A 85 11.20 -14.39 2.21
CA PHE A 85 10.72 -15.59 2.91
C PHE A 85 11.12 -15.69 4.39
N ASN A 86 11.77 -14.66 4.98
CA ASN A 86 12.17 -14.65 6.39
C ASN A 86 10.99 -14.76 7.36
N SER A 87 9.83 -14.21 7.01
CA SER A 87 8.63 -14.21 7.83
C SER A 87 7.36 -14.07 6.99
N THR A 88 6.20 -14.35 7.57
CA THR A 88 4.90 -14.11 6.92
C THR A 88 4.72 -12.62 6.59
N GLU A 89 5.20 -11.76 7.48
CA GLU A 89 5.26 -10.30 7.33
C GLU A 89 6.11 -9.90 6.12
N SER A 90 7.29 -10.49 5.96
CA SER A 90 8.22 -10.20 4.86
C SER A 90 7.61 -10.51 3.50
N ILE A 91 6.89 -11.64 3.38
CA ILE A 91 6.21 -12.03 2.13
C ILE A 91 5.12 -11.03 1.78
N TRP A 92 4.26 -10.70 2.76
CA TRP A 92 3.18 -9.73 2.55
C TRP A 92 3.74 -8.37 2.14
N MET A 93 4.80 -7.89 2.82
CA MET A 93 5.46 -6.64 2.47
C MET A 93 6.01 -6.65 1.04
N ALA A 94 6.68 -7.71 0.60
CA ALA A 94 7.23 -7.81 -0.74
C ALA A 94 6.14 -7.71 -1.82
N ILE A 95 5.04 -8.45 -1.66
CA ILE A 95 3.94 -8.44 -2.63
C ILE A 95 3.19 -7.11 -2.59
N TYR A 96 2.91 -6.57 -1.40
CA TYR A 96 2.26 -5.28 -1.23
C TYR A 96 3.09 -4.14 -1.86
N THR A 97 4.41 -4.12 -1.64
CA THR A 97 5.31 -3.15 -2.28
C THR A 97 5.28 -3.26 -3.79
N MET A 98 5.20 -4.47 -4.35
CA MET A 98 5.04 -4.66 -5.80
C MET A 98 3.72 -4.09 -6.31
N TRP A 99 2.61 -4.35 -5.60
CA TRP A 99 1.30 -3.81 -5.95
C TRP A 99 1.31 -2.29 -5.98
N GLU A 100 1.73 -1.64 -4.89
CA GLU A 100 1.81 -0.18 -4.79
C GLU A 100 2.71 0.42 -5.89
N SER A 101 3.83 -0.25 -6.22
CA SER A 101 4.76 0.22 -7.26
C SER A 101 4.18 0.16 -8.67
N VAL A 102 3.35 -0.84 -8.96
CA VAL A 102 2.71 -0.99 -10.29
C VAL A 102 1.43 -0.16 -10.37
N TYR A 103 0.56 -0.27 -9.37
CA TYR A 103 -0.77 0.37 -9.37
C TYR A 103 -0.67 1.90 -9.39
N THR A 104 0.25 2.48 -8.62
CA THR A 104 0.44 3.95 -8.61
C THR A 104 0.85 4.48 -9.99
N VAL A 105 1.70 3.76 -10.72
CA VAL A 105 2.13 4.15 -12.07
C VAL A 105 0.95 4.12 -13.04
N ILE A 106 0.04 3.15 -12.89
CA ILE A 106 -1.17 3.03 -13.70
C ILE A 106 -2.15 4.17 -13.41
N GLU A 107 -2.41 4.47 -12.14
CA GLU A 107 -3.31 5.57 -11.74
C GLU A 107 -2.84 6.93 -12.26
N GLU A 108 -1.53 7.12 -12.38
CA GLU A 108 -0.91 8.33 -12.95
C GLU A 108 -0.78 8.29 -14.48
N GLU A 109 -1.35 7.27 -15.14
CA GLU A 109 -1.31 7.06 -16.60
C GLU A 109 0.12 7.02 -17.19
N LEU A 110 1.08 6.58 -16.39
CA LEU A 110 2.48 6.48 -16.78
C LEU A 110 2.77 5.13 -17.45
N PRO A 111 3.74 5.08 -18.39
CA PRO A 111 4.09 3.84 -19.06
C PRO A 111 4.80 2.89 -18.10
N LEU A 112 4.28 1.66 -18.02
CA LEU A 112 4.95 0.58 -17.29
C LEU A 112 6.04 -0.09 -18.14
N PRO A 113 7.07 -0.64 -17.50
CA PRO A 113 8.02 -1.52 -18.18
C PRO A 113 7.31 -2.75 -18.77
N SER A 114 7.73 -3.20 -19.95
CA SER A 114 7.12 -4.32 -20.68
C SER A 114 7.10 -5.66 -19.94
N TRP A 115 7.99 -5.87 -18.97
CA TRP A 115 7.99 -7.09 -18.15
C TRP A 115 6.78 -7.17 -17.21
N THR A 116 6.15 -6.04 -16.89
CA THR A 116 4.99 -5.97 -15.99
C THR A 116 3.73 -6.57 -16.58
N ASP A 117 3.63 -6.66 -17.91
CA ASP A 117 2.52 -7.32 -18.63
C ASP A 117 2.35 -8.79 -18.25
N LYS A 118 3.43 -9.42 -17.75
CA LYS A 118 3.41 -10.82 -17.29
C LYS A 118 2.85 -10.99 -15.89
N ILE A 119 2.77 -9.91 -15.11
CA ILE A 119 2.36 -9.96 -13.71
C ILE A 119 1.14 -9.13 -13.37
N TYR A 120 0.80 -8.14 -14.19
CA TYR A 120 -0.33 -7.26 -13.98
C TYR A 120 -1.37 -7.42 -15.11
N PRO A 121 -2.68 -7.49 -14.81
CA PRO A 121 -3.26 -7.44 -13.46
C PRO A 121 -3.04 -8.72 -12.66
N GLN A 122 -2.85 -9.87 -13.31
CA GLN A 122 -2.66 -11.16 -12.64
C GLN A 122 -1.25 -11.71 -12.91
N PRO A 123 -0.60 -12.35 -11.91
CA PRO A 123 -1.15 -12.75 -10.61
C PRO A 123 -1.06 -11.66 -9.52
N LEU A 124 -0.50 -10.48 -9.81
CA LEU A 124 -0.18 -9.48 -8.79
C LEU A 124 -1.41 -9.04 -7.97
N THR A 125 -2.55 -8.75 -8.61
CA THR A 125 -3.78 -8.34 -7.91
C THR A 125 -4.33 -9.44 -7.00
N PHE A 126 -4.09 -10.72 -7.32
CA PHE A 126 -4.56 -11.84 -6.51
C PHE A 126 -3.63 -12.10 -5.31
N LEU A 127 -2.32 -11.92 -5.49
CA LEU A 127 -1.33 -12.18 -4.46
C LEU A 127 -1.21 -11.04 -3.43
N ALA A 128 -1.59 -9.81 -3.80
CA ALA A 128 -1.46 -8.59 -2.99
C ALA A 128 -2.56 -8.39 -1.94
#